data_AF-S7V9P2-F1
#
_entry.id   AF-S7V9P2-F1
#
_cell.length_a   1.000
_cell.length_b   1.000
_cell.length_c   1.000
_cell.angle_alpha   90.00
_cell.angle_beta   90.00
_cell.angle_gamma   90.00
#
_symmetry.space_group_name_H-M   'P 1'
#
loop_
_entity.id
_entity.type
_entity.pdbx_description
1 polymer ?
#
loop_
_entity_poly.entity_id
_entity_poly.type
_entity_poly.pdbx_seq_one_letter_code
_entity_poly.pdbx_strand_id
1 'polypeptide(L)'
;MKTKITLFLIIVAVGLSAATYKTKKVKQIDSNQSEVANGFTDANSFGFSPAATGMENVVAMQKALDQGGTIIVAKPGTYKIAATLYLDSNTEVIFGKGVFLKKVNEEGRFAQVFINKGALTRTYNEDITLKGLHIIVNGVDNCSDLVLGLRGIIGFSYIKDLKLKGFRCYDLTGCQFGVQINRFEDVIIEDVIIKGQKDGIHFGPGKRFTIRDAVFQTLDDAIALNAQDYSTSNPEIGWIEDGIIENCYDLDQENGLDFSVEC
;
A
#
# COMPACT_ATOMS: atom_id res chain seq x y z
N MET A 1 43.18 22.72 -82.93
CA MET A 1 42.95 21.38 -82.33
C MET A 1 41.50 21.29 -81.87
N LYS A 2 40.66 20.57 -82.61
CA LYS A 2 39.28 20.24 -82.23
C LYS A 2 39.10 18.74 -82.45
N THR A 3 39.04 18.01 -81.34
CA THR A 3 38.95 16.56 -81.31
C THR A 3 37.49 16.16 -81.50
N LYS A 4 37.21 15.39 -82.56
CA LYS A 4 35.93 14.70 -82.77
C LYS A 4 35.90 13.46 -81.89
N ILE A 5 34.88 13.31 -81.06
CA ILE A 5 34.57 12.06 -80.35
C ILE A 5 33.23 11.56 -80.92
N THR A 6 33.28 10.37 -81.50
CA THR A 6 32.14 9.67 -82.09
C THR A 6 31.55 8.77 -81.02
N LEU A 7 30.26 8.96 -80.70
CA LEU A 7 29.54 8.19 -79.70
C LEU A 7 28.86 6.98 -80.37
N PHE A 8 29.30 5.76 -80.04
CA PHE A 8 28.62 4.52 -80.44
C PHE A 8 27.53 4.19 -79.40
N LEU A 9 26.27 4.19 -79.83
CA LEU A 9 25.13 3.77 -79.03
C LEU A 9 24.93 2.26 -79.24
N ILE A 10 25.22 1.44 -78.23
CA ILE A 10 24.91 0.01 -78.24
C ILE A 10 23.52 -0.17 -77.63
N ILE A 11 22.55 -0.58 -78.46
CA ILE A 11 21.22 -0.99 -78.03
C ILE A 11 21.30 -2.47 -77.63
N VAL A 12 21.25 -2.77 -76.33
CA VAL A 12 21.02 -4.13 -75.84
C VAL A 12 19.54 -4.27 -75.51
N ALA A 13 18.82 -5.01 -76.35
CA ALA A 13 17.47 -5.46 -76.07
C ALA A 13 17.53 -6.61 -75.05
N VAL A 14 17.15 -6.34 -73.80
CA VAL A 14 16.91 -7.39 -72.80
C VAL A 14 15.41 -7.65 -72.75
N GLY A 15 15.02 -8.87 -73.13
CA GLY A 15 13.65 -9.32 -73.16
C GLY A 15 12.98 -9.30 -71.78
N LEU A 16 11.79 -8.71 -71.71
CA LEU A 16 10.89 -8.82 -70.57
C LEU A 16 10.34 -10.25 -70.50
N SER A 17 10.76 -11.01 -69.49
CA SER A 17 10.00 -12.14 -68.96
C SER A 17 9.12 -11.62 -67.82
N ALA A 18 7.81 -11.65 -68.03
CA ALA A 18 6.81 -11.33 -67.01
C ALA A 18 6.80 -12.42 -65.92
N ALA A 19 7.63 -12.27 -64.90
CA ALA A 19 7.52 -13.04 -63.67
C ALA A 19 6.39 -12.44 -62.81
N THR A 20 5.33 -13.21 -62.64
CA THR A 20 4.21 -12.93 -61.74
C THR A 20 4.71 -12.89 -60.29
N TYR A 21 4.86 -11.69 -59.74
CA TYR A 21 5.15 -11.49 -58.32
C TYR A 21 3.90 -11.83 -57.51
N LYS A 22 3.87 -13.01 -56.88
CA LYS A 22 2.92 -13.30 -55.80
C LYS A 22 3.31 -12.43 -54.60
N THR A 23 2.50 -11.42 -54.31
CA THR A 23 2.56 -10.64 -53.08
C THR A 23 2.39 -11.57 -51.89
N LYS A 24 3.49 -11.83 -51.18
CA LYS A 24 3.46 -12.47 -49.85
C LYS A 24 2.70 -11.50 -48.94
N LYS A 25 1.52 -11.89 -48.46
CA LYS A 25 0.82 -11.19 -47.36
C LYS A 25 1.81 -11.06 -46.22
N VAL A 26 2.28 -9.83 -45.98
CA VAL A 26 2.96 -9.47 -44.75
C VAL A 26 1.96 -9.75 -43.64
N LYS A 27 2.27 -10.73 -42.80
CA LYS A 27 1.56 -10.93 -41.53
C LYS A 27 1.89 -9.70 -40.71
N GLN A 28 0.97 -8.74 -40.72
CA GLN A 28 0.92 -7.66 -39.76
C GLN A 28 0.92 -8.35 -38.39
N ILE A 29 2.02 -8.20 -37.68
CA ILE A 29 2.08 -8.54 -36.27
C ILE A 29 1.19 -7.49 -35.64
N ASP A 30 -0.06 -7.87 -35.37
CA ASP A 30 -0.92 -7.09 -34.48
C ASP A 30 -0.27 -7.11 -33.11
N SER A 31 0.57 -6.11 -32.88
CA SER A 31 0.85 -5.58 -31.57
C SER A 31 -0.47 -5.01 -31.05
N ASN A 32 -1.31 -5.88 -30.49
CA ASN A 32 -2.31 -5.43 -29.52
C ASN A 32 -1.51 -5.05 -28.27
N GLN A 33 -1.06 -3.80 -28.20
CA GLN A 33 -1.81 -2.75 -27.51
C GLN A 33 -2.22 -3.23 -26.11
N SER A 34 -1.24 -3.24 -25.20
CA SER A 34 -1.56 -2.81 -23.84
C SER A 34 -1.73 -1.28 -23.92
N GLU A 35 -2.89 -0.87 -24.44
CA GLU A 35 -3.35 0.48 -24.21
C GLU A 35 -3.37 0.70 -22.70
N VAL A 36 -2.66 1.75 -22.32
CA VAL A 36 -2.56 2.29 -20.97
C VAL A 36 -3.95 2.28 -20.34
N ALA A 37 -4.16 1.43 -19.34
CA ALA A 37 -5.21 1.68 -18.38
C ALA A 37 -4.79 2.94 -17.58
N ASN A 38 -5.30 4.08 -18.04
CA ASN A 38 -5.27 5.42 -17.49
C ASN A 38 -4.71 5.58 -16.06
N GLY A 39 -3.55 6.24 -15.94
CA GLY A 39 -3.06 6.96 -14.74
C GLY A 39 -2.71 6.14 -13.51
N PHE A 40 -3.22 4.91 -13.35
CA PHE A 40 -3.05 4.09 -12.16
C PHE A 40 -2.15 2.89 -12.43
N THR A 41 -1.37 2.54 -11.42
CA THR A 41 -0.45 1.40 -11.43
C THR A 41 -1.15 0.17 -10.85
N ASP A 42 -1.38 -0.89 -11.63
CA ASP A 42 -1.90 -2.15 -11.08
C ASP A 42 -0.76 -2.99 -10.49
N ALA A 43 -0.82 -3.31 -9.19
CA ALA A 43 0.17 -4.12 -8.50
C ALA A 43 0.34 -5.52 -9.13
N ASN A 44 -0.70 -6.08 -9.75
CA ASN A 44 -0.64 -7.37 -10.44
C ASN A 44 0.34 -7.35 -11.63
N SER A 45 0.57 -6.18 -12.25
CA SER A 45 1.58 -6.03 -13.32
C SER A 45 3.02 -6.26 -12.84
N PHE A 46 3.27 -6.20 -11.53
CA PHE A 46 4.57 -6.49 -10.89
C PHE A 46 4.67 -7.90 -10.32
N GLY A 47 3.61 -8.71 -10.48
CA GLY A 47 3.53 -10.08 -9.95
C GLY A 47 2.83 -10.20 -8.60
N PHE A 48 2.20 -9.13 -8.08
CA PHE A 48 1.45 -9.20 -6.83
C PHE A 48 0.19 -10.04 -7.02
N SER A 49 0.12 -11.20 -6.36
CA SER A 49 -0.87 -12.25 -6.68
C SER A 49 -1.29 -13.07 -5.44
N PRO A 50 -2.56 -13.50 -5.34
CA PRO A 50 -3.00 -14.41 -4.28
C PRO A 50 -2.32 -15.78 -4.31
N ALA A 51 -1.78 -16.18 -5.46
CA ALA A 51 -1.09 -17.46 -5.64
C ALA A 51 0.39 -17.42 -5.26
N ALA A 52 0.95 -16.22 -5.05
CA ALA A 52 2.35 -16.05 -4.70
C ALA A 52 2.62 -16.35 -3.21
N THR A 53 3.87 -16.65 -2.90
CA THR A 53 4.38 -16.69 -1.52
C THR A 53 4.31 -15.30 -0.87
N GLY A 54 4.45 -15.24 0.45
CA GLY A 54 4.48 -13.98 1.17
C GLY A 54 5.61 -13.07 0.72
N MET A 55 6.81 -13.61 0.49
CA MET A 55 7.95 -12.81 0.04
C MET A 55 7.88 -12.39 -1.43
N GLU A 56 7.37 -13.23 -2.32
CA GLU A 56 7.13 -12.82 -3.71
C GLU A 56 6.15 -11.65 -3.78
N ASN A 57 5.09 -11.68 -2.95
CA ASN A 57 4.15 -10.58 -2.84
C ASN A 57 4.76 -9.32 -2.24
N VAL A 58 5.61 -9.42 -1.22
CA VAL A 58 6.35 -8.26 -0.69
C VAL A 58 7.18 -7.60 -1.78
N VAL A 59 7.98 -8.39 -2.50
CA VAL A 59 8.84 -7.88 -3.58
C VAL A 59 8.02 -7.23 -4.69
N ALA A 60 6.93 -7.89 -5.12
CA ALA A 60 6.08 -7.38 -6.18
C ALA A 60 5.34 -6.10 -5.77
N MET A 61 4.74 -6.08 -4.59
CA MET A 61 4.02 -4.92 -4.09
C MET A 61 4.97 -3.75 -3.83
N GLN A 62 6.16 -3.98 -3.27
CA GLN A 62 7.13 -2.91 -3.07
C GLN A 62 7.56 -2.27 -4.38
N LYS A 63 7.75 -3.05 -5.46
CA LYS A 63 8.03 -2.49 -6.79
C LYS A 63 6.92 -1.59 -7.33
N ALA A 64 5.66 -1.94 -7.04
CA ALA A 64 4.50 -1.12 -7.40
C ALA A 64 4.47 0.17 -6.57
N LEU A 65 4.68 0.06 -5.24
CA LEU A 65 4.74 1.21 -4.34
C LEU A 65 5.87 2.18 -4.68
N ASP A 66 7.03 1.66 -5.12
CA ASP A 66 8.17 2.48 -5.53
C ASP A 66 7.91 3.29 -6.82
N GLN A 67 6.80 3.04 -7.55
CA GLN A 67 6.37 3.92 -8.63
C GLN A 67 5.70 5.22 -8.13
N GLY A 68 5.21 5.24 -6.89
CA GLY A 68 4.36 6.31 -6.37
C GLY A 68 3.01 6.43 -7.09
N GLY A 69 2.32 7.55 -6.89
CA GLY A 69 1.01 7.80 -7.48
C GLY A 69 -0.07 6.87 -6.94
N THR A 70 -1.08 6.54 -7.75
CA THR A 70 -2.16 5.63 -7.34
C THR A 70 -1.84 4.20 -7.77
N ILE A 71 -1.68 3.32 -6.79
CA ILE A 71 -1.56 1.86 -6.93
C ILE A 71 -2.92 1.20 -6.67
N ILE A 72 -3.34 0.29 -7.56
CA ILE A 72 -4.57 -0.49 -7.41
C ILE A 72 -4.25 -1.98 -7.20
N VAL A 73 -5.01 -2.61 -6.32
CA VAL A 73 -5.06 -4.08 -6.17
C VAL A 73 -6.49 -4.52 -6.49
N ALA A 74 -6.75 -4.85 -7.74
CA ALA A 74 -8.13 -5.07 -8.22
C ALA A 74 -8.61 -6.52 -8.08
N LYS A 75 -7.70 -7.50 -8.19
CA LYS A 75 -8.06 -8.92 -8.23
C LYS A 75 -8.42 -9.42 -6.83
N PRO A 76 -9.64 -9.93 -6.59
CA PRO A 76 -10.02 -10.50 -5.30
C PRO A 76 -9.13 -11.69 -4.93
N GLY A 77 -8.87 -11.85 -3.63
CA GLY A 77 -8.10 -12.96 -3.09
C GLY A 77 -7.40 -12.60 -1.79
N THR A 78 -6.83 -13.64 -1.16
CA THR A 78 -5.97 -13.48 0.02
C THR A 78 -4.52 -13.48 -0.41
N TYR A 79 -3.85 -12.35 -0.23
CA TYR A 79 -2.45 -12.12 -0.55
C TYR A 79 -1.63 -12.34 0.70
N LYS A 80 -0.72 -13.30 0.68
CA LYS A 80 0.25 -13.50 1.77
C LYS A 80 1.24 -12.33 1.78
N ILE A 81 1.61 -11.85 2.96
CA ILE A 81 2.64 -10.82 3.17
C ILE A 81 3.57 -11.31 4.28
N ALA A 82 4.87 -11.44 3.97
CA ALA A 82 5.87 -12.00 4.89
C ALA A 82 6.79 -10.96 5.54
N ALA A 83 6.70 -9.70 5.13
CA ALA A 83 7.52 -8.61 5.64
C ALA A 83 6.84 -7.25 5.41
N THR A 84 7.41 -6.21 6.01
CA THR A 84 6.90 -4.84 5.95
C THR A 84 6.99 -4.25 4.53
N LEU A 85 5.94 -3.52 4.13
CA LEU A 85 5.88 -2.69 2.92
C LEU A 85 6.06 -1.22 3.27
N TYR A 86 6.78 -0.50 2.40
CA TYR A 86 7.18 0.89 2.64
C TYR A 86 6.47 1.84 1.70
N LEU A 87 5.80 2.83 2.28
CA LEU A 87 5.09 3.90 1.56
C LEU A 87 5.98 5.15 1.49
N ASP A 88 5.95 5.85 0.36
CA ASP A 88 6.60 7.15 0.20
C ASP A 88 5.55 8.25 0.01
N SER A 89 5.98 9.52 -0.02
CA SER A 89 5.06 10.64 -0.25
C SER A 89 4.32 10.53 -1.59
N ASN A 90 3.15 11.15 -1.71
CA ASN A 90 2.31 11.18 -2.92
C ASN A 90 1.91 9.77 -3.38
N THR A 91 1.52 8.91 -2.44
CA THR A 91 1.18 7.51 -2.69
C THR A 91 -0.23 7.21 -2.22
N GLU A 92 -1.07 6.73 -3.14
CA GLU A 92 -2.39 6.18 -2.84
C GLU A 92 -2.39 4.69 -3.15
N VAL A 93 -2.92 3.87 -2.23
CA VAL A 93 -3.16 2.45 -2.48
C VAL A 93 -4.64 2.13 -2.31
N ILE A 94 -5.24 1.57 -3.35
CA ILE A 94 -6.66 1.21 -3.39
C ILE A 94 -6.79 -0.30 -3.48
N PHE A 95 -7.35 -0.91 -2.43
CA PHE A 95 -7.68 -2.33 -2.39
C PHE A 95 -9.11 -2.55 -2.85
N GLY A 96 -9.28 -3.39 -3.87
CA GLY A 96 -10.58 -3.78 -4.39
C GLY A 96 -11.38 -4.63 -3.39
N LYS A 97 -12.68 -4.76 -3.63
CA LYS A 97 -13.55 -5.61 -2.81
C LYS A 97 -13.07 -7.07 -2.85
N GLY A 98 -13.03 -7.71 -1.68
CA GLY A 98 -12.60 -9.10 -1.56
C GLY A 98 -11.08 -9.30 -1.64
N VAL A 99 -10.30 -8.23 -1.48
CA VAL A 99 -8.84 -8.30 -1.30
C VAL A 99 -8.52 -8.33 0.20
N PHE A 100 -7.66 -9.27 0.60
CA PHE A 100 -7.22 -9.44 1.98
C PHE A 100 -5.71 -9.59 2.02
N LEU A 101 -5.02 -8.83 2.87
CA LEU A 101 -3.60 -9.02 3.14
C LEU A 101 -3.45 -9.89 4.39
N LYS A 102 -2.89 -11.09 4.24
CA LYS A 102 -2.70 -12.04 5.33
C LYS A 102 -1.23 -12.09 5.72
N LYS A 103 -0.91 -11.74 6.96
CA LYS A 103 0.45 -11.89 7.49
C LYS A 103 0.82 -13.38 7.53
N VAL A 104 2.03 -13.70 7.09
CA VAL A 104 2.60 -15.05 7.16
C VAL A 104 4.00 -15.00 7.75
N ASN A 105 4.32 -16.00 8.57
CA ASN A 105 5.61 -16.13 9.26
C ASN A 105 6.61 -16.89 8.37
N GLU A 106 6.75 -16.50 7.10
CA GLU A 106 7.72 -17.12 6.18
C GLU A 106 9.16 -16.68 6.50
N GLU A 107 9.35 -15.41 6.88
CA GLU A 107 10.65 -14.80 7.21
C GLU A 107 10.79 -14.41 8.69
N GLY A 108 9.93 -14.94 9.56
CA GLY A 108 9.84 -14.50 10.94
C GLY A 108 8.60 -13.65 11.22
N ARG A 109 8.34 -13.44 12.51
CA ARG A 109 7.25 -12.58 12.97
C ARG A 109 7.72 -11.14 12.84
N PHE A 110 6.89 -10.31 12.24
CA PHE A 110 7.17 -8.89 12.01
C PHE A 110 5.99 -8.06 12.51
N ALA A 111 6.22 -6.79 12.81
CA ALA A 111 5.14 -5.95 13.33
C ALA A 111 4.29 -5.34 12.17
N GLN A 112 4.83 -4.35 11.48
CA GLN A 112 4.06 -3.50 10.55
C GLN A 112 3.84 -4.21 9.21
N VAL A 113 2.61 -4.22 8.71
CA VAL A 113 2.34 -4.51 7.29
C VAL A 113 2.73 -3.30 6.44
N PHE A 114 2.37 -2.10 6.88
CA PHE A 114 2.75 -0.84 6.23
C PHE A 114 3.44 0.11 7.20
N ILE A 115 4.50 0.76 6.70
CA ILE A 115 5.15 1.91 7.34
C ILE A 115 5.53 2.96 6.28
N ASN A 116 5.49 4.25 6.59
CA ASN A 116 6.07 5.27 5.70
C ASN A 116 7.60 5.30 5.85
N LYS A 117 8.32 5.47 4.73
CA LYS A 117 9.80 5.45 4.69
C LYS A 117 10.42 6.46 5.68
N GLY A 118 9.81 7.62 5.78
CA GLY A 118 10.21 8.72 6.66
C GLY A 118 10.20 8.41 8.15
N ALA A 119 9.42 7.43 8.60
CA ALA A 119 9.44 6.96 9.99
C ALA A 119 10.80 6.36 10.38
N LEU A 120 11.53 5.77 9.42
CA LEU A 120 12.84 5.17 9.65
C LEU A 120 13.94 6.23 9.81
N THR A 121 13.77 7.38 9.18
CA THR A 121 14.78 8.44 9.06
C THR A 121 14.41 9.72 9.78
N ARG A 122 13.22 9.75 10.42
CA ARG A 122 12.65 10.95 11.06
C ARG A 122 12.49 12.13 10.09
N THR A 123 12.07 11.81 8.87
CA THR A 123 11.79 12.80 7.82
C THR A 123 10.32 12.72 7.45
N TYR A 124 9.69 13.86 7.19
CA TYR A 124 8.27 13.86 6.86
C TYR A 124 8.00 13.21 5.50
N ASN A 125 7.09 12.25 5.47
CA ASN A 125 6.32 11.95 4.27
C ASN A 125 5.02 12.75 4.26
N GLU A 126 4.45 12.94 3.07
CA GLU A 126 3.21 13.69 2.89
C GLU A 126 2.30 13.10 1.81
N ASP A 127 1.00 13.36 1.92
CA ASP A 127 -0.04 12.92 0.97
C ASP A 127 -0.01 11.40 0.73
N ILE A 128 -0.35 10.64 1.79
CA ILE A 128 -0.47 9.18 1.73
C ILE A 128 -1.92 8.78 1.95
N THR A 129 -2.44 7.92 1.10
CA THR A 129 -3.81 7.40 1.20
C THR A 129 -3.83 5.87 1.12
N LEU A 130 -4.51 5.23 2.07
CA LEU A 130 -4.84 3.81 2.03
C LEU A 130 -6.37 3.64 2.02
N LYS A 131 -6.91 2.95 1.01
CA LYS A 131 -8.36 2.77 0.80
C LYS A 131 -8.73 1.29 0.71
N GLY A 132 -9.73 0.87 1.49
CA GLY A 132 -10.32 -0.47 1.44
C GLY A 132 -9.42 -1.59 1.95
N LEU A 133 -8.37 -1.25 2.70
CA LEU A 133 -7.39 -2.21 3.20
C LEU A 133 -8.04 -3.17 4.21
N HIS A 134 -7.87 -4.47 4.01
CA HIS A 134 -8.27 -5.50 4.96
C HIS A 134 -7.05 -6.35 5.33
N ILE A 135 -6.65 -6.33 6.60
CA ILE A 135 -5.55 -7.14 7.14
C ILE A 135 -6.11 -8.30 7.95
N ILE A 136 -5.52 -9.49 7.73
CA ILE A 136 -5.67 -10.69 8.56
C ILE A 136 -4.33 -10.90 9.28
N VAL A 137 -4.31 -10.71 10.59
CA VAL A 137 -3.09 -10.80 11.42
C VAL A 137 -2.59 -12.25 11.51
N ASN A 138 -3.49 -13.22 11.49
CA ASN A 138 -3.17 -14.65 11.37
C ASN A 138 -2.21 -15.14 12.47
N GLY A 139 -2.31 -14.58 13.68
CA GLY A 139 -1.45 -14.91 14.82
C GLY A 139 0.02 -14.51 14.66
N VAL A 140 0.39 -13.81 13.59
CA VAL A 140 1.76 -13.31 13.36
C VAL A 140 1.91 -11.99 14.11
N ASP A 141 2.21 -12.09 15.41
CA ASP A 141 2.30 -10.95 16.32
C ASP A 141 3.76 -10.64 16.71
N ASN A 142 4.17 -9.37 16.72
CA ASN A 142 5.48 -8.93 17.19
C ASN A 142 5.38 -7.56 17.89
N CYS A 143 5.89 -7.47 19.13
CA CYS A 143 5.69 -6.31 20.00
C CYS A 143 6.67 -5.14 19.72
N SER A 144 7.68 -5.33 18.87
CA SER A 144 8.63 -4.29 18.44
C SER A 144 9.41 -4.77 17.22
N ASP A 145 9.70 -3.86 16.28
CA ASP A 145 10.42 -4.21 15.05
C ASP A 145 11.32 -3.03 14.58
N LEU A 146 11.03 -2.47 13.41
CA LEU A 146 11.85 -1.48 12.70
C LEU A 146 12.11 -0.18 13.45
N VAL A 147 11.12 0.34 14.18
CA VAL A 147 11.19 1.58 14.94
C VAL A 147 10.73 1.30 16.36
N LEU A 148 11.60 1.55 17.34
CA LEU A 148 11.28 1.35 18.75
C LEU A 148 10.02 2.16 19.11
N GLY A 149 9.04 1.50 19.72
CA GLY A 149 7.78 2.11 20.13
C GLY A 149 6.71 2.21 19.05
N LEU A 150 7.04 1.99 17.77
CA LEU A 150 6.07 1.98 16.68
C LEU A 150 5.74 0.53 16.33
N ARG A 151 4.70 -0.05 16.92
CA ARG A 151 4.31 -1.47 16.78
C ARG A 151 2.94 -1.72 16.13
N GLY A 152 2.25 -0.68 15.68
CA GLY A 152 0.97 -0.85 14.97
C GLY A 152 1.10 -1.72 13.72
N ILE A 153 0.10 -2.56 13.40
CA ILE A 153 0.09 -3.33 12.14
C ILE A 153 0.08 -2.40 10.92
N ILE A 154 -0.49 -1.20 11.08
CA ILE A 154 -0.26 -0.04 10.23
C ILE A 154 0.41 1.01 11.10
N GLY A 155 1.65 1.37 10.77
CA GLY A 155 2.44 2.33 11.55
C GLY A 155 2.82 3.54 10.72
N PHE A 156 2.59 4.75 11.22
CA PHE A 156 3.09 5.97 10.60
C PHE A 156 3.83 6.83 11.61
N SER A 157 4.95 7.42 11.18
CA SER A 157 5.63 8.46 11.95
C SER A 157 6.25 9.50 11.04
N TYR A 158 6.26 10.76 11.47
CA TYR A 158 6.67 11.90 10.63
C TYR A 158 5.83 11.91 9.34
N ILE A 159 4.53 12.14 9.50
CA ILE A 159 3.56 12.06 8.40
C ILE A 159 2.70 13.32 8.33
N LYS A 160 2.44 13.80 7.11
CA LYS A 160 1.49 14.88 6.84
C LYS A 160 0.42 14.44 5.84
N ASP A 161 -0.82 14.89 6.01
CA ASP A 161 -1.91 14.60 5.09
C ASP A 161 -2.09 13.08 4.83
N LEU A 162 -2.37 12.34 5.91
CA LEU A 162 -2.62 10.90 5.87
C LEU A 162 -4.13 10.62 5.82
N LYS A 163 -4.54 9.74 4.91
CA LYS A 163 -5.95 9.32 4.77
C LYS A 163 -6.04 7.80 4.84
N LEU A 164 -6.61 7.25 5.91
CA LEU A 164 -6.92 5.83 6.04
C LEU A 164 -8.45 5.65 5.98
N LYS A 165 -8.94 5.01 4.92
CA LYS A 165 -10.38 4.88 4.67
C LYS A 165 -10.80 3.43 4.42
N GLY A 166 -11.86 2.96 5.07
CA GLY A 166 -12.36 1.62 4.82
C GLY A 166 -11.45 0.51 5.38
N PHE A 167 -10.69 0.78 6.45
CA PHE A 167 -9.77 -0.20 7.02
C PHE A 167 -10.51 -1.28 7.82
N ARG A 168 -10.12 -2.55 7.65
CA ARG A 168 -10.69 -3.70 8.34
C ARG A 168 -9.62 -4.59 8.94
N CYS A 169 -9.75 -4.92 10.21
CA CYS A 169 -8.97 -5.94 10.91
C CYS A 169 -9.87 -6.63 11.93
N TYR A 170 -10.03 -7.95 11.86
CA TYR A 170 -10.97 -8.69 12.72
C TYR A 170 -10.28 -9.63 13.72
N ASP A 171 -8.95 -9.75 13.63
CA ASP A 171 -8.16 -10.70 14.41
C ASP A 171 -6.91 -10.05 15.02
N LEU A 172 -7.02 -8.78 15.44
CA LEU A 172 -5.92 -8.07 16.11
C LEU A 172 -5.46 -8.84 17.36
N THR A 173 -4.16 -9.04 17.47
CA THR A 173 -3.54 -9.81 18.57
C THR A 173 -3.03 -8.89 19.67
N GLY A 174 -2.55 -9.45 20.79
CA GLY A 174 -2.32 -8.69 22.03
C GLY A 174 -1.09 -7.76 22.05
N CYS A 175 -0.12 -7.90 21.15
CA CYS A 175 1.09 -7.08 21.21
C CYS A 175 1.09 -5.83 20.32
N GLN A 176 0.24 -5.77 19.31
CA GLN A 176 0.27 -4.73 18.28
C GLN A 176 -1.01 -3.91 18.27
N PHE A 177 -0.88 -2.61 18.06
CA PHE A 177 -2.04 -1.74 17.83
C PHE A 177 -2.60 -1.95 16.42
N GLY A 178 -3.89 -1.71 16.21
CA GLY A 178 -4.51 -1.79 14.88
C GLY A 178 -3.95 -0.73 13.93
N VAL A 179 -3.95 0.52 14.37
CA VAL A 179 -3.33 1.65 13.66
C VAL A 179 -2.53 2.44 14.67
N GLN A 180 -1.26 2.74 14.37
CA GLN A 180 -0.46 3.59 15.23
C GLN A 180 0.14 4.75 14.43
N ILE A 181 -0.04 5.96 14.93
CA ILE A 181 0.43 7.17 14.25
C ILE A 181 1.10 8.10 15.26
N ASN A 182 2.31 8.53 14.95
CA ASN A 182 3.13 9.41 15.78
C ASN A 182 3.70 10.55 14.92
N ARG A 183 4.07 11.70 15.51
CA ARG A 183 4.62 12.87 14.79
C ARG A 183 3.84 13.19 13.51
N PHE A 184 2.56 13.49 13.67
CA PHE A 184 1.65 13.68 12.55
C PHE A 184 1.08 15.10 12.47
N GLU A 185 0.63 15.46 11.27
CA GLU A 185 -0.13 16.66 10.99
C GLU A 185 -1.17 16.35 9.90
N ASP A 186 -2.44 16.71 10.09
CA ASP A 186 -3.52 16.47 9.13
C ASP A 186 -3.77 14.97 8.84
N VAL A 187 -4.47 14.29 9.76
CA VAL A 187 -4.80 12.86 9.63
C VAL A 187 -6.32 12.64 9.56
N ILE A 188 -6.77 11.83 8.62
CA ILE A 188 -8.16 11.36 8.52
C ILE A 188 -8.18 9.84 8.60
N ILE A 189 -8.89 9.31 9.60
CA ILE A 189 -9.26 7.90 9.71
C ILE A 189 -10.79 7.83 9.62
N GLU A 190 -11.31 7.12 8.62
CA GLU A 190 -12.73 7.13 8.29
C GLU A 190 -13.21 5.75 7.90
N ASP A 191 -14.40 5.36 8.37
CA ASP A 191 -15.02 4.07 8.06
C ASP A 191 -14.05 2.92 8.39
N VAL A 192 -13.79 2.66 9.67
CA VAL A 192 -12.87 1.58 10.09
C VAL A 192 -13.55 0.57 10.99
N ILE A 193 -13.16 -0.70 10.87
CA ILE A 193 -13.60 -1.75 11.79
C ILE A 193 -12.37 -2.48 12.32
N ILE A 194 -12.16 -2.45 13.63
CA ILE A 194 -11.02 -3.09 14.28
C ILE A 194 -11.52 -3.94 15.44
N LYS A 195 -11.22 -5.24 15.40
CA LYS A 195 -11.55 -6.19 16.48
C LYS A 195 -10.32 -6.96 16.90
N GLY A 196 -10.22 -7.24 18.20
CA GLY A 196 -9.17 -8.10 18.74
C GLY A 196 -8.73 -7.72 20.14
N GLN A 197 -7.46 -7.98 20.47
CA GLN A 197 -6.99 -8.00 21.86
C GLN A 197 -6.24 -6.75 22.32
N LYS A 198 -6.01 -5.79 21.42
CA LYS A 198 -5.16 -4.63 21.68
C LYS A 198 -5.77 -3.36 21.10
N ASP A 199 -5.14 -2.22 21.34
CA ASP A 199 -5.71 -0.91 21.05
C ASP A 199 -6.06 -0.79 19.56
N GLY A 200 -7.23 -0.25 19.26
CA GLY A 200 -7.70 -0.10 17.88
C GLY A 200 -6.87 0.93 17.13
N ILE A 201 -6.92 2.18 17.60
CA ILE A 201 -6.12 3.30 17.11
C ILE A 201 -5.29 3.85 18.26
N HIS A 202 -3.98 3.97 18.07
CA HIS A 202 -3.05 4.51 19.06
C HIS A 202 -2.32 5.72 18.48
N PHE A 203 -2.60 6.90 19.03
CA PHE A 203 -1.92 8.13 18.65
C PHE A 203 -0.82 8.47 19.65
N GLY A 204 0.38 8.73 19.12
CA GLY A 204 1.41 9.52 19.80
C GLY A 204 1.24 11.02 19.52
N PRO A 205 2.21 11.87 19.87
CA PRO A 205 2.15 13.31 19.60
C PRO A 205 1.90 13.68 18.14
N GLY A 206 1.09 14.71 17.92
CA GLY A 206 0.74 15.26 16.61
C GLY A 206 -0.44 16.23 16.70
N LYS A 207 -0.91 16.74 15.57
CA LYS A 207 -2.03 17.70 15.57
C LYS A 207 -2.92 17.60 14.35
N ARG A 208 -4.15 18.10 14.48
CA ARG A 208 -5.19 18.16 13.43
C ARG A 208 -5.51 16.78 12.90
N PHE A 209 -6.41 16.09 13.58
CA PHE A 209 -6.87 14.76 13.16
C PHE A 209 -8.38 14.64 13.22
N THR A 210 -8.91 13.72 12.44
CA THR A 210 -10.30 13.30 12.48
C THR A 210 -10.38 11.79 12.46
N ILE A 211 -11.06 11.21 13.45
CA ILE A 211 -11.50 9.81 13.45
C ILE A 211 -13.02 9.81 13.35
N ARG A 212 -13.58 9.12 12.37
CA ARG A 212 -15.03 9.03 12.23
C ARG A 212 -15.54 7.74 11.63
N ASP A 213 -16.81 7.45 11.92
CA ASP A 213 -17.53 6.30 11.37
C ASP A 213 -16.83 4.97 11.70
N ALA A 214 -16.29 4.85 12.91
CA ALA A 214 -15.47 3.72 13.32
C ALA A 214 -16.24 2.74 14.23
N VAL A 215 -15.97 1.44 14.08
CA VAL A 215 -16.50 0.39 14.96
C VAL A 215 -15.35 -0.41 15.54
N PHE A 216 -15.30 -0.49 16.85
CA PHE A 216 -14.31 -1.23 17.62
C PHE A 216 -14.97 -2.38 18.37
N GLN A 217 -14.17 -3.41 18.58
CA GLN A 217 -14.46 -4.49 19.52
C GLN A 217 -13.11 -5.00 20.02
N THR A 218 -12.40 -4.15 20.76
CA THR A 218 -11.05 -4.41 21.28
C THR A 218 -11.09 -4.79 22.77
N LEU A 219 -10.12 -5.59 23.24
CA LEU A 219 -9.97 -5.89 24.68
C LEU A 219 -9.21 -4.82 25.45
N ASP A 220 -8.51 -3.96 24.71
CA ASP A 220 -7.81 -2.79 25.19
C ASP A 220 -8.49 -1.55 24.57
N ASP A 221 -7.89 -0.37 24.71
CA ASP A 221 -8.53 0.88 24.29
C ASP A 221 -8.96 0.89 22.80
N ALA A 222 -10.23 1.22 22.52
CA ALA A 222 -10.68 1.43 21.14
C ALA A 222 -9.85 2.51 20.42
N ILE A 223 -9.66 3.64 21.11
CA ILE A 223 -8.84 4.77 20.66
C ILE A 223 -8.03 5.28 21.86
N ALA A 224 -6.71 5.19 21.78
CA ALA A 224 -5.77 5.71 22.77
C ALA A 224 -5.09 7.00 22.24
N LEU A 225 -5.17 8.09 23.01
CA LEU A 225 -4.52 9.37 22.72
C LEU A 225 -3.32 9.59 23.64
N ASN A 226 -2.25 8.83 23.42
CA ASN A 226 -1.15 8.71 24.36
C ASN A 226 0.04 9.58 23.94
N ALA A 227 -0.06 10.89 24.21
CA ALA A 227 1.02 11.84 23.92
C ALA A 227 2.32 11.56 24.72
N GLN A 228 2.20 10.80 25.82
CA GLN A 228 3.27 10.32 26.68
C GLN A 228 2.98 8.85 27.03
N ASP A 229 3.80 7.92 26.55
CA ASP A 229 3.65 6.48 26.80
C ASP A 229 5.04 5.87 27.07
N TYR A 230 5.08 4.59 27.41
CA TYR A 230 6.31 3.81 27.47
C TYR A 230 7.04 3.87 26.12
N SER A 231 8.37 3.89 26.16
CA SER A 231 9.21 3.90 24.95
C SER A 231 9.00 2.68 24.05
N THR A 232 8.43 1.60 24.57
CA THR A 232 8.05 0.39 23.83
C THR A 232 6.66 0.47 23.19
N SER A 233 5.88 1.50 23.50
CA SER A 233 4.51 1.75 23.02
C SER A 233 4.38 3.07 22.26
N ASN A 234 5.34 3.98 22.36
CA ASN A 234 5.32 5.25 21.65
C ASN A 234 6.77 5.70 21.35
N PRO A 235 7.11 6.00 20.08
CA PRO A 235 8.49 6.38 19.73
C PRO A 235 8.95 7.69 20.39
N GLU A 236 8.02 8.61 20.62
CA GLU A 236 8.32 9.98 21.03
C GLU A 236 7.23 10.61 21.91
N ILE A 237 7.63 11.60 22.70
CA ILE A 237 6.78 12.34 23.63
C ILE A 237 6.43 13.73 23.04
N GLY A 238 5.23 14.23 23.34
CA GLY A 238 4.82 15.59 22.99
C GLY A 238 3.37 15.88 23.38
N TRP A 239 2.65 16.58 22.50
CA TRP A 239 1.24 16.93 22.66
C TRP A 239 0.41 16.33 21.52
N ILE A 240 -0.86 16.05 21.81
CA ILE A 240 -1.89 15.71 20.83
C ILE A 240 -2.88 16.87 20.82
N GLU A 241 -3.06 17.51 19.66
CA GLU A 241 -3.80 18.78 19.56
C GLU A 241 -4.81 18.78 18.40
N ASP A 242 -5.87 19.58 18.52
CA ASP A 242 -6.82 19.88 17.44
C ASP A 242 -7.53 18.65 16.81
N GLY A 243 -7.94 17.70 17.64
CA GLY A 243 -8.61 16.46 17.22
C GLY A 243 -10.13 16.53 17.17
N ILE A 244 -10.73 15.77 16.25
CA ILE A 244 -12.16 15.45 16.20
C ILE A 244 -12.32 13.94 16.22
N ILE A 245 -13.17 13.42 17.10
CA ILE A 245 -13.60 12.02 17.12
C ILE A 245 -15.13 12.05 17.12
N GLU A 246 -15.75 11.48 16.09
CA GLU A 246 -17.20 11.51 15.93
C GLU A 246 -17.76 10.20 15.37
N ASN A 247 -18.99 9.85 15.73
CA ASN A 247 -19.68 8.65 15.23
C ASN A 247 -18.84 7.36 15.33
N CYS A 248 -18.16 7.16 16.46
CA CYS A 248 -17.37 5.97 16.76
C CYS A 248 -18.10 5.12 17.81
N TYR A 249 -18.07 3.80 17.64
CA TYR A 249 -18.74 2.85 18.51
C TYR A 249 -17.73 1.81 18.98
N ASP A 250 -17.59 1.64 20.28
CA ASP A 250 -16.90 0.50 20.86
C ASP A 250 -17.97 -0.49 21.35
N LEU A 251 -17.89 -1.72 20.87
CA LEU A 251 -18.90 -2.74 21.11
C LEU A 251 -18.43 -3.71 22.19
N ASP A 252 -19.38 -4.16 23.00
CA ASP A 252 -19.14 -5.20 23.98
C ASP A 252 -18.49 -6.43 23.33
N GLN A 253 -17.55 -7.01 24.06
CA GLN A 253 -17.07 -8.34 23.74
C GLN A 253 -18.21 -9.34 23.91
N GLU A 254 -18.34 -10.30 22.99
CA GLU A 254 -19.39 -11.34 23.07
C GLU A 254 -19.33 -12.18 24.37
N ASN A 255 -18.31 -11.97 25.22
CA ASN A 255 -18.10 -12.63 26.51
C ASN A 255 -17.97 -11.69 27.75
N GLY A 256 -18.42 -10.43 27.70
CA GLY A 256 -18.69 -9.63 28.92
C GLY A 256 -17.47 -9.15 29.73
N LEU A 257 -16.38 -8.76 29.08
CA LEU A 257 -15.33 -7.93 29.70
C LEU A 257 -15.53 -6.49 29.21
N ASP A 258 -15.83 -5.59 30.15
CA ASP A 258 -16.35 -4.24 29.96
C ASP A 258 -15.27 -3.17 30.21
N PHE A 259 -15.24 -2.21 29.29
CA PHE A 259 -14.67 -0.84 29.20
C PHE A 259 -13.51 -0.35 30.10
N SER A 260 -12.50 0.26 29.43
CA SER A 260 -11.81 1.48 29.87
C SER A 260 -11.63 2.45 28.69
N VAL A 261 -12.01 3.71 28.87
CA VAL A 261 -11.49 4.85 28.09
C VAL A 261 -10.69 5.67 29.08
N GLU A 262 -9.36 5.58 29.00
CA GLU A 262 -8.48 6.47 29.75
C GLU A 262 -8.20 7.73 28.90
N CYS A 263 -8.54 8.90 29.46
CA CYS A 263 -8.22 10.21 28.89
C CYS A 263 -6.89 10.72 29.46
#